data_AF-A0A7J6SPS2-F1
#
_entry.id   AF-A0A7J6SPS2-F1
#
_cell.length_a   1.000
_cell.length_b   1.000
_cell.length_c   1.000
_cell.angle_alpha   90.00
_cell.angle_beta   90.00
_cell.angle_gamma   90.00
#
_symmetry.space_group_name_H-M   'P 1'
#
loop_
_entity.id
_entity.type
_entity.pdbx_description
1 polymer ?
#
loop_
_entity_poly.entity_id
_entity_poly.type
_entity_poly.pdbx_seq_one_letter_code
_entity_poly.pdbx_strand_id
1 'polypeptide(L)'
;MPFDPSAAAVHAEKQPKLTLDFPGLQVDPLPTKFNFQRDPSVPHAPRRPHALTPAECRRAVKNALRYFPERCHAELAPEFARELDEYGHIY
;
A
#
# COMPACT_ATOMS: atom_id res chain seq x y z
N MET A 1 -55.76 -13.16 6.52
CA MET A 1 -54.41 -12.62 6.74
C MET A 1 -53.47 -13.38 5.82
N PRO A 2 -52.98 -12.77 4.72
CA PRO A 2 -52.10 -13.43 3.77
C PRO A 2 -50.68 -13.56 4.33
N PHE A 3 -50.05 -14.70 4.06
CA PHE A 3 -48.63 -14.94 4.26
C PHE A 3 -47.87 -14.31 3.09
N ASP A 4 -46.99 -13.35 3.36
CA ASP A 4 -45.98 -12.91 2.41
C ASP A 4 -44.61 -13.47 2.84
N PRO A 5 -44.13 -14.58 2.24
CA PRO A 5 -42.72 -14.94 2.33
C PRO A 5 -41.95 -14.04 1.34
N SER A 6 -41.46 -12.91 1.85
CA SER A 6 -40.55 -12.03 1.10
C SER A 6 -39.34 -12.83 0.61
N ALA A 7 -39.31 -13.03 -0.70
CA ALA A 7 -38.21 -13.62 -1.44
C ALA A 7 -37.00 -12.69 -1.40
N ALA A 8 -36.10 -12.89 -0.43
CA ALA A 8 -34.74 -12.35 -0.49
C ALA A 8 -33.86 -13.36 -1.24
N ALA A 9 -33.80 -13.13 -2.56
CA ALA A 9 -32.90 -13.78 -3.47
C ALA A 9 -31.44 -13.64 -3.02
N VAL A 10 -30.77 -14.78 -2.86
CA VAL A 10 -29.40 -15.09 -3.26
C VAL A 10 -28.41 -13.92 -3.37
N HIS A 11 -27.59 -13.76 -2.34
CA HIS A 11 -26.18 -13.41 -2.54
C HIS A 11 -25.32 -14.48 -1.88
N ALA A 12 -25.07 -15.55 -2.64
CA ALA A 12 -23.96 -16.44 -2.36
C ALA A 12 -22.67 -15.64 -2.59
N GLU A 13 -22.13 -15.04 -1.53
CA GLU A 13 -20.76 -14.53 -1.52
C GLU A 13 -19.82 -15.72 -1.73
N LYS A 14 -19.54 -15.96 -3.00
CA LYS A 14 -18.57 -16.93 -3.46
C LYS A 14 -17.22 -16.44 -2.94
N GLN A 15 -16.81 -16.95 -1.79
CA GLN A 15 -15.51 -16.67 -1.21
C GLN A 15 -14.45 -16.83 -2.31
N PRO A 16 -13.67 -15.77 -2.64
CA PRO A 16 -12.66 -15.90 -3.65
C PRO A 16 -11.65 -16.93 -3.13
N LYS A 17 -11.51 -18.04 -3.88
CA LYS A 17 -10.38 -18.96 -3.69
C LYS A 17 -9.13 -18.12 -3.91
N LEU A 18 -8.44 -17.78 -2.82
CA LEU A 18 -7.13 -17.14 -2.86
C LEU A 18 -6.14 -18.17 -3.41
N THR A 19 -6.11 -18.34 -4.73
CA THR A 19 -4.97 -18.93 -5.40
C THR A 19 -3.83 -17.94 -5.21
N LEU A 20 -2.90 -18.26 -4.32
CA LEU A 20 -1.70 -17.46 -4.08
C LEU A 20 -0.72 -17.68 -5.22
N ASP A 21 -1.07 -17.13 -6.38
CA ASP A 21 -0.15 -16.96 -7.49
C ASP A 21 0.69 -15.73 -7.14
N PHE A 22 1.93 -15.94 -6.68
CA PHE A 22 2.90 -14.87 -6.44
C PHE A 22 3.85 -14.78 -7.66
N PRO A 23 3.44 -14.18 -8.80
CA PRO A 23 4.46 -13.56 -9.62
C PRO A 23 5.13 -12.49 -8.75
N GLY A 24 6.40 -12.17 -8.99
CA GLY A 24 7.15 -11.24 -8.14
C GLY A 24 6.57 -9.82 -8.11
N LEU A 25 7.41 -8.80 -8.17
CA LEU A 25 6.89 -7.44 -8.13
C LEU A 25 6.03 -7.15 -9.38
N GLN A 26 4.72 -7.01 -9.22
CA GLN A 26 3.79 -6.59 -10.27
C GLN A 26 3.84 -5.06 -10.37
N VAL A 27 4.69 -4.57 -11.28
CA VAL A 27 4.97 -3.13 -11.49
C VAL A 27 4.32 -2.54 -12.74
N ASP A 28 3.71 -3.39 -13.57
CA ASP A 28 3.07 -2.99 -14.81
C ASP A 28 1.59 -3.44 -14.81
N PRO A 29 0.64 -2.50 -14.70
CA PRO A 29 0.80 -1.08 -14.40
C PRO A 29 1.11 -0.83 -12.91
N LEU A 30 1.73 0.31 -12.60
CA LEU A 30 1.86 0.77 -11.21
C LEU A 30 0.45 1.00 -10.64
N PRO A 31 0.16 0.55 -9.40
CA PRO A 31 -1.12 0.86 -8.76
C PRO A 31 -1.31 2.37 -8.61
N THR A 32 -2.58 2.79 -8.44
CA THR A 32 -2.92 4.19 -8.17
C THR A 32 -2.08 4.71 -6.99
N LYS A 33 -1.55 5.93 -7.13
CA LYS A 33 -0.71 6.59 -6.12
C LYS A 33 -1.27 6.42 -4.72
N PHE A 34 -0.40 6.06 -3.79
CA PHE A 34 -0.80 5.88 -2.41
C PHE A 34 -1.33 7.21 -1.85
N ASN A 35 -2.56 7.18 -1.37
CA ASN A 35 -3.10 8.29 -0.62
C ASN A 35 -2.60 8.16 0.81
N PHE A 36 -1.83 9.14 1.30
CA PHE A 36 -1.27 9.21 2.65
C PHE A 36 -2.34 9.23 3.78
N GLN A 37 -3.62 9.07 3.43
CA GLN A 37 -4.72 8.85 4.35
C GLN A 37 -4.68 7.43 4.89
N ARG A 38 -4.08 7.30 6.08
CA ARG A 38 -4.10 6.07 6.86
C ARG A 38 -5.53 5.70 7.26
N ASP A 39 -5.90 4.45 7.03
CA ASP A 39 -7.21 3.92 7.41
C ASP A 39 -7.37 3.96 8.95
N PRO A 40 -8.28 4.77 9.51
CA PRO A 40 -8.42 4.90 10.95
C PRO A 40 -9.01 3.64 11.62
N SER A 41 -9.54 2.70 10.84
CA SER A 41 -10.10 1.45 11.37
C SER A 41 -9.03 0.44 11.81
N VAL A 42 -7.78 0.61 11.34
CA VAL A 42 -6.66 -0.27 11.68
C VAL A 42 -5.63 0.45 12.56
N PRO A 43 -5.02 -0.26 13.53
CA PRO A 43 -3.96 0.32 14.34
C PRO A 43 -2.71 0.55 13.49
N HIS A 44 -2.23 1.80 13.47
CA HIS A 44 -0.99 2.17 12.78
C HIS A 44 0.18 2.19 13.73
N ALA A 45 1.37 1.87 13.22
CA ALA A 45 2.60 2.02 13.98
C ALA A 45 2.83 3.51 14.34
N PRO A 46 3.34 3.81 15.54
CA PRO A 46 3.72 5.17 15.91
C PRO A 46 4.90 5.64 15.06
N ARG A 47 4.98 6.96 14.84
CA ARG A 47 6.09 7.59 14.11
C ARG A 47 7.41 7.28 14.82
N ARG A 48 8.39 6.76 14.07
CA ARG A 48 9.72 6.49 14.62
C ARG A 48 10.60 7.73 14.46
N PRO A 49 11.18 8.27 15.55
CA PRO A 49 12.19 9.30 15.42
C PRO A 49 13.40 8.68 14.73
N HIS A 50 13.77 9.24 13.59
CA HIS A 50 14.93 8.83 12.81
C HIS A 50 15.87 10.03 12.76
N ALA A 51 17.09 9.86 13.27
CA ALA A 51 18.13 10.90 13.23
C ALA A 51 18.94 10.82 11.93
N LEU A 52 18.26 10.60 10.80
CA LEU A 52 18.92 10.45 9.50
C LEU A 52 19.34 11.83 8.99
N THR A 53 20.60 11.94 8.58
CA THR A 53 21.09 13.10 7.85
C THR A 53 20.49 13.16 6.44
N PRO A 54 20.50 14.31 5.75
CA PRO A 54 20.00 14.40 4.38
C PRO A 54 20.68 13.42 3.41
N ALA A 55 21.94 13.07 3.65
CA ALA A 55 22.66 12.07 2.87
C ALA A 55 22.15 10.65 3.12
N GLU A 56 21.81 10.33 4.37
CA GLU A 56 21.25 9.03 4.74
C GLU A 56 19.82 8.85 4.28
N CYS A 57 19.00 9.92 4.30
CA CYS A 57 17.67 9.90 3.70
C CYS A 57 17.73 9.56 2.21
N ARG A 58 18.65 10.21 1.46
CA ARG A 58 18.87 9.87 0.04
C ARG A 58 19.31 8.42 -0.14
N ARG A 59 20.15 7.89 0.75
CA ARG A 59 20.59 6.50 0.71
C ARG A 59 19.47 5.52 1.04
N ALA A 60 18.57 5.86 1.97
CA ALA A 60 17.40 5.07 2.31
C ALA A 60 16.43 4.97 1.13
N VAL A 61 16.11 6.10 0.49
CA VAL A 61 15.27 6.13 -0.72
C VAL A 61 15.93 5.33 -1.84
N LYS A 62 17.24 5.50 -2.08
CA LYS A 62 17.96 4.68 -3.06
C LYS A 62 17.89 3.18 -2.75
N ASN A 63 17.92 2.80 -1.47
CA ASN A 63 17.81 1.41 -1.08
C ASN A 63 16.41 0.84 -1.35
N ALA A 64 15.35 1.61 -1.06
CA ALA A 64 13.97 1.23 -1.39
C ALA A 64 13.77 1.06 -2.90
N LEU A 65 14.30 2.00 -3.71
CA LEU A 65 14.19 1.96 -5.17
C LEU A 65 14.88 0.76 -5.82
N ARG A 66 15.78 0.04 -5.14
CA ARG A 66 16.44 -1.16 -5.69
C ARG A 66 15.48 -2.30 -6.00
N TYR A 67 14.34 -2.33 -5.34
CA TYR A 67 13.33 -3.36 -5.57
C TYR A 67 12.42 -3.04 -6.77
N PHE A 68 12.45 -1.80 -7.27
CA PHE A 68 11.59 -1.33 -8.35
C PHE A 68 12.37 -1.12 -9.65
N PRO A 69 11.75 -1.30 -10.83
CA PRO A 69 12.37 -0.95 -12.10
C PRO A 69 12.58 0.56 -12.24
N GLU A 70 13.61 0.95 -13.00
CA GLU A 70 14.03 2.35 -13.17
C GLU A 70 12.94 3.28 -13.70
N ARG A 71 12.02 2.75 -14.52
CA ARG A 71 10.87 3.50 -15.06
C ARG A 71 9.96 4.09 -13.97
N CYS A 72 9.87 3.43 -12.81
CA CYS A 72 9.03 3.86 -11.70
C CYS A 72 9.77 4.80 -10.74
N HIS A 73 11.10 4.93 -10.84
CA HIS A 73 11.91 5.67 -9.86
C HIS A 73 11.55 7.15 -9.81
N ALA A 74 11.18 7.75 -10.94
CA ALA A 74 10.79 9.16 -11.01
C ALA A 74 9.50 9.46 -10.22
N GLU A 75 8.59 8.48 -10.16
CA GLU A 75 7.31 8.60 -9.46
C GLU A 75 7.41 8.19 -7.99
N LEU A 76 8.14 7.11 -7.70
CA LEU A 76 8.27 6.55 -6.35
C LEU A 76 9.27 7.30 -5.46
N ALA A 77 10.33 7.89 -6.02
CA ALA A 77 11.33 8.62 -5.24
C ALA A 77 10.75 9.75 -4.36
N PRO A 78 9.90 10.67 -4.87
CA PRO A 78 9.29 11.70 -4.03
C PRO A 78 8.30 11.12 -3.00
N GLU A 79 7.62 10.01 -3.33
CA GLU A 79 6.69 9.35 -2.41
C GLU A 79 7.46 8.76 -1.21
N PHE A 80 8.52 8.00 -1.46
CA PHE A 80 9.38 7.43 -0.41
C PHE A 80 10.07 8.50 0.44
N ALA A 81 10.48 9.61 -0.16
CA ALA A 81 11.06 10.73 0.59
C ALA A 81 10.05 11.33 1.58
N ARG A 82 8.78 11.45 1.16
CA ARG A 82 7.69 11.96 1.99
C ARG A 82 7.33 11.00 3.12
N GLU A 83 7.25 9.69 2.85
CA GLU A 83 7.01 8.69 3.88
C GLU A 83 8.10 8.67 4.95
N LEU A 84 9.35 8.82 4.53
CA LEU A 84 10.46 8.91 5.46
C LEU A 84 10.30 10.13 6.38
N ASP A 85 9.95 11.30 5.85
CA ASP A 85 9.74 12.50 6.67
C ASP A 85 8.51 12.37 7.59
N GLU A 86 7.38 11.91 7.05
CA GLU A 86 6.08 11.88 7.73
C GLU A 86 6.00 10.76 8.78
N TYR A 87 6.50 9.56 8.44
CA TYR A 87 6.37 8.36 9.28
C TYR A 87 7.69 7.87 9.87
N GLY A 88 8.83 8.30 9.33
CA GLY A 88 10.14 7.79 9.71
C GLY A 88 10.47 6.41 9.14
N HIS A 89 9.70 5.98 8.15
CA HIS A 89 9.85 4.68 7.49
C HIS A 89 9.25 4.74 6.08
N ILE A 90 9.83 4.00 5.13
CA ILE A 90 9.33 3.80 3.77
C ILE A 90 8.55 2.48 3.76
N TYR A 91 7.26 2.49 3.46
CA TYR A 91 6.37 1.32 3.54
C TYR A 91 6.30 0.51 2.25
#